data_AF-A0A434AEP9-F1
#
_entry.id   AF-A0A434AEP9-F1
#
_cell.length_a   1.000
_cell.length_b   1.000
_cell.length_c   1.000
_cell.angle_alpha   90.00
_cell.angle_beta   90.00
_cell.angle_gamma   90.00
#
_symmetry.space_group_name_H-M   'P 1'
#
loop_
_entity.id
_entity.type
_entity.pdbx_description
1 polymer ?
#
loop_
_entity_poly.entity_id
_entity_poly.type
_entity_poly.pdbx_seq_one_letter_code
_entity_poly.pdbx_strand_id
1 'polypeptide(L)'
;MIYMNTNEIKQYRQMKDLVEFGEQNQTKLGEDTTFTQVITTVNGIKTEFDNLIPMLGIKSKSETEEKQESRKKLEKICFNLSGLLVSYGNLKSVEIFRNISGYTITNLRKVSSEQVLLYAQKLQSICADNAGEATLAGVDEVARTALSAAIADFDQKINDPQEFRIQHRELRKSINQKLEQYTNLLNNVLKLYMRSKYAESDAALYQDFLSSIEIPGSMVRTRAIQGTFTDTVNGKPIRRVRVSIDGQKPQVKGGEKGGYFITNLSPGMHEIAFSRSAYITVVKKLVILPDQPIVLDVAFTPVQIEEASMS
;
A
#
# COMPACT_ATOMS: atom_id res chain seq x y z
N MET A 1 11.23 9.56 1.17
CA MET A 1 9.80 9.71 0.90
C MET A 1 9.37 8.47 0.15
N ILE A 2 8.36 7.74 0.64
CA ILE A 2 7.57 6.63 0.04
C ILE A 2 7.24 5.67 1.20
N TYR A 3 6.21 6.02 1.97
CA TYR A 3 5.57 5.06 2.89
C TYR A 3 4.47 4.30 2.16
N MET A 4 3.97 4.79 1.03
CA MET A 4 2.99 4.08 0.22
C MET A 4 3.65 3.02 -0.66
N ASN A 5 2.96 1.92 -0.93
CA ASN A 5 3.45 0.97 -1.92
C ASN A 5 3.26 1.52 -3.34
N THR A 6 3.92 0.92 -4.34
CA THR A 6 3.88 1.38 -5.73
C THR A 6 2.46 1.43 -6.30
N ASN A 7 1.57 0.52 -5.89
CA ASN A 7 0.19 0.48 -6.36
C ASN A 7 -0.66 1.60 -5.75
N GLU A 8 -0.53 1.85 -4.45
CA GLU A 8 -1.20 2.93 -3.75
C GLU A 8 -0.82 4.29 -4.36
N ILE A 9 0.46 4.51 -4.68
CA ILE A 9 0.94 5.73 -5.35
C ILE A 9 0.29 5.89 -6.72
N LYS A 10 0.20 4.80 -7.48
CA LYS A 10 -0.43 4.77 -8.80
C LYS A 10 -1.90 5.13 -8.73
N GLN A 11 -2.65 4.52 -7.81
CA GLN A 11 -4.07 4.81 -7.59
C GLN A 11 -4.30 6.25 -7.13
N TYR A 12 -3.46 6.77 -6.24
CA TYR A 12 -3.56 8.16 -5.80
C TYR A 12 -3.25 9.15 -6.93
N ARG A 13 -2.27 8.87 -7.79
CA ARG A 13 -2.04 9.68 -9.01
C ARG A 13 -3.26 9.63 -9.93
N GLN A 14 -3.77 8.44 -10.23
CA GLN A 14 -4.97 8.23 -11.06
C GLN A 14 -6.18 9.00 -10.51
N MET A 15 -6.32 9.06 -9.19
CA MET A 15 -7.37 9.83 -8.52
C MET A 15 -7.23 11.34 -8.76
N LYS A 16 -6.00 11.88 -8.71
CA LYS A 16 -5.74 13.29 -9.01
C LYS A 16 -6.02 13.62 -10.46
N ASP A 17 -5.51 12.81 -11.38
CA ASP A 17 -5.65 13.00 -12.82
C ASP A 17 -7.14 12.95 -13.22
N LEU A 18 -7.94 12.10 -12.56
CA LEU A 18 -9.39 12.05 -12.76
C LEU A 18 -10.13 13.31 -12.27
N VAL A 19 -9.74 13.86 -11.12
CA VAL A 19 -10.34 15.12 -10.63
C VAL A 19 -10.00 16.27 -11.58
N GLU A 20 -8.74 16.35 -12.02
CA GLU A 20 -8.27 17.34 -12.99
C GLU A 20 -9.00 17.20 -14.34
N PHE A 21 -9.23 15.98 -14.82
CA PHE A 21 -10.05 15.73 -16.01
C PHE A 21 -11.46 16.32 -15.87
N GLY A 22 -12.10 16.15 -14.71
CA GLY A 22 -13.41 16.73 -14.43
C GLY A 22 -13.40 18.25 -14.48
N GLU A 23 -12.38 18.88 -13.90
CA GLU A 23 -12.20 20.34 -13.91
C GLU A 23 -11.95 20.89 -15.32
N GLN A 24 -11.09 20.22 -16.11
CA GLN A 24 -10.77 20.62 -17.48
C GLN A 24 -11.98 20.51 -18.43
N ASN A 25 -12.90 19.57 -18.15
CA ASN A 25 -14.07 19.31 -18.97
C ASN A 25 -15.38 19.81 -18.35
N GLN A 26 -15.30 20.76 -17.41
CA GLN A 26 -16.46 21.28 -16.66
C GLN A 26 -17.56 21.84 -17.58
N THR A 27 -17.20 22.42 -18.74
CA THR A 27 -18.19 22.96 -19.70
C THR A 27 -19.05 21.88 -20.34
N LYS A 28 -18.54 20.65 -20.47
CA LYS A 28 -19.25 19.50 -21.06
C LYS A 28 -19.88 18.60 -19.99
N LEU A 29 -19.23 18.48 -18.85
CA LEU A 29 -19.57 17.54 -17.80
C LEU A 29 -20.25 18.18 -16.57
N GLY A 30 -20.22 19.50 -16.44
CA GLY A 30 -20.76 20.21 -15.27
C GLY A 30 -22.28 20.16 -15.14
N GLU A 31 -22.99 19.96 -16.26
CA GLU A 31 -24.45 19.74 -16.25
C GLU A 31 -24.80 18.25 -16.03
N ASP A 32 -23.82 17.36 -16.15
CA ASP A 32 -24.00 15.94 -15.89
C ASP A 32 -24.03 15.67 -14.38
N THR A 33 -25.24 15.50 -13.85
CA THR A 33 -25.47 15.26 -12.43
C THR A 33 -24.81 13.99 -11.92
N THR A 34 -24.80 12.91 -12.72
CA THR A 34 -24.20 11.62 -12.30
C THR A 34 -22.69 11.74 -12.26
N PHE A 35 -22.08 12.31 -13.30
CA PHE A 35 -20.64 12.55 -13.33
C PHE A 35 -20.21 13.48 -12.18
N THR A 36 -20.91 14.60 -12.01
CA THR A 36 -20.58 15.61 -10.99
C THR A 36 -20.67 15.03 -9.57
N GLN A 37 -21.67 14.19 -9.28
CA GLN A 37 -21.78 13.50 -7.98
C GLN A 37 -20.60 12.56 -7.72
N VAL A 38 -20.21 11.76 -8.73
CA VAL A 38 -19.08 10.83 -8.61
C VAL A 38 -17.77 11.60 -8.43
N ILE A 39 -17.50 12.62 -9.25
CA ILE A 39 -16.28 13.44 -9.13
C ILE A 39 -16.23 14.18 -7.80
N THR A 40 -17.34 14.72 -7.31
CA THR A 40 -17.40 15.34 -5.97
C THR A 40 -17.01 14.34 -4.88
N THR A 41 -17.51 13.11 -4.97
CA THR A 41 -17.17 12.04 -4.02
C THR A 41 -15.69 11.66 -4.12
N VAL A 42 -15.16 11.52 -5.35
CA VAL A 42 -13.73 11.23 -5.58
C VAL A 42 -12.85 12.36 -5.03
N ASN A 43 -13.23 13.63 -5.22
CA ASN A 43 -12.48 14.76 -4.67
C ASN A 43 -12.54 14.81 -3.13
N GLY A 44 -13.65 14.41 -2.53
CA GLY A 44 -13.75 14.20 -1.08
C GLY A 44 -12.76 13.15 -0.59
N ILE A 45 -12.72 11.99 -1.25
CA ILE A 45 -11.75 10.92 -0.95
C ILE A 45 -10.32 11.43 -1.10
N LYS A 46 -10.01 12.14 -2.19
CA LYS A 46 -8.69 12.75 -2.43
C LYS A 46 -8.29 13.69 -1.29
N THR A 47 -9.19 14.58 -0.86
CA THR A 47 -8.94 15.54 0.22
C THR A 47 -8.63 14.84 1.54
N GLU A 48 -9.39 13.80 1.88
CA GLU A 48 -9.07 12.97 3.04
C GLU A 48 -7.71 12.30 2.91
N PHE A 49 -7.39 11.79 1.72
CA PHE A 49 -6.10 11.17 1.43
C PHE A 49 -4.92 12.14 1.59
N ASP A 50 -5.08 13.38 1.10
CA ASP A 50 -4.11 14.47 1.23
C ASP A 50 -3.80 14.78 2.71
N ASN A 51 -4.77 14.60 3.61
CA ASN A 51 -4.60 14.77 5.05
C ASN A 51 -3.90 13.57 5.72
N LEU A 52 -4.10 12.35 5.22
CA LEU A 52 -3.55 11.12 5.80
C LEU A 52 -2.10 10.85 5.39
N ILE A 53 -1.69 11.21 4.16
CA ILE A 53 -0.32 10.98 3.66
C ILE A 53 0.76 11.60 4.57
N PRO A 54 0.67 12.86 5.02
CA PRO A 54 1.68 13.47 5.88
C PRO A 54 1.89 12.68 7.18
N MET A 55 0.82 12.11 7.74
CA MET A 55 0.87 11.36 9.01
C MET A 55 1.66 10.04 8.87
N LEU A 56 1.70 9.43 7.68
CA LEU A 56 2.57 8.28 7.41
C LEU A 56 4.06 8.64 7.46
N GLY A 57 4.39 9.93 7.31
CA GLY A 57 5.76 10.44 7.33
C GLY A 57 6.46 10.31 8.68
N ILE A 58 5.69 10.27 9.76
CA ILE A 58 6.17 10.30 11.15
C ILE A 58 6.91 8.99 11.45
N LYS A 59 8.08 9.08 12.10
CA LYS A 59 8.95 7.93 12.36
C LYS A 59 8.78 7.43 13.79
N SER A 60 8.45 6.15 13.96
CA SER A 60 8.47 5.45 15.27
C SER A 60 9.83 5.52 15.99
N LYS A 61 10.90 5.79 15.24
CA LYS A 61 12.26 5.83 15.77
C LYS A 61 12.43 6.96 16.80
N SER A 62 11.86 8.14 16.58
CA SER A 62 11.95 9.25 17.55
C SER A 62 11.26 8.89 18.86
N GLU A 63 10.02 8.39 18.82
CA GLU A 63 9.27 7.97 20.00
C GLU A 63 10.01 6.90 20.83
N THR A 64 10.67 5.97 20.13
CA THR A 64 11.46 4.92 20.79
C THR A 64 12.73 5.48 21.43
N GLU A 65 13.41 6.41 20.76
CA GLU A 65 14.61 7.07 21.27
C GLU A 65 14.29 7.96 22.47
N GLU A 66 13.22 8.75 22.39
CA GLU A 66 12.75 9.62 23.47
C GLU A 66 12.34 8.82 24.72
N LYS A 67 11.59 7.72 24.54
CA LYS A 67 11.29 6.80 25.64
C LYS A 67 12.57 6.24 26.28
N GLN A 68 13.56 5.84 25.47
CA GLN A 68 14.82 5.31 25.99
C GLN A 68 15.65 6.37 26.72
N GLU A 69 15.67 7.60 26.24
CA GLU A 69 16.36 8.71 26.87
C GLU A 69 15.72 9.05 28.22
N SER A 70 14.39 9.17 28.25
CA SER A 70 13.62 9.38 29.48
C SER A 70 13.86 8.26 30.50
N ARG A 71 13.84 6.98 30.05
CA ARG A 71 14.18 5.83 30.90
C ARG A 71 15.58 5.95 31.50
N LYS A 72 16.61 6.22 30.68
CA LYS A 72 18.00 6.35 31.15
C LYS A 72 18.16 7.47 32.16
N LYS A 73 17.45 8.59 31.97
CA LYS A 73 17.41 9.71 32.91
C LYS A 73 16.83 9.28 34.25
N LEU A 74 15.69 8.60 34.24
CA LEU A 74 15.05 8.08 35.45
C LEU A 74 15.94 7.05 36.17
N GLU A 75 16.51 6.08 35.44
CA GLU A 75 17.44 5.08 35.98
C GLU A 75 18.63 5.73 36.71
N LYS A 76 19.23 6.77 36.10
CA LYS A 76 20.36 7.49 36.67
C LYS A 76 19.98 8.23 37.95
N ILE A 77 18.81 8.89 37.98
CA ILE A 77 18.33 9.59 39.17
C ILE A 77 18.07 8.58 40.29
N CYS A 78 17.35 7.49 40.02
CA CYS A 78 17.08 6.44 41.00
C CYS A 78 18.37 5.83 41.57
N PHE A 79 19.35 5.53 40.72
CA PHE A 79 20.66 5.02 41.15
C PHE A 79 21.39 6.00 42.09
N ASN A 80 21.45 7.28 41.71
CA ASN A 80 22.14 8.28 42.51
C ASN A 80 21.47 8.50 43.87
N LEU A 81 20.15 8.67 43.90
CA LEU A 81 19.41 8.94 45.14
C LEU A 81 19.42 7.74 46.08
N SER A 82 19.21 6.53 45.56
CA SER A 82 19.31 5.32 46.39
C SER A 82 20.72 5.14 46.97
N GLY A 83 21.78 5.45 46.21
CA GLY A 83 23.16 5.40 46.71
C GLY A 83 23.41 6.36 47.88
N LEU A 84 22.92 7.61 47.77
CA LEU A 84 23.00 8.60 48.84
C LEU A 84 22.28 8.13 50.11
N LEU A 85 21.03 7.68 49.97
CA LEU A 85 20.22 7.21 51.08
C LEU A 85 20.85 5.99 51.76
N VAL A 86 21.27 4.97 50.99
CA VAL A 86 21.91 3.76 51.55
C VAL A 86 23.21 4.11 52.27
N SER A 87 24.05 4.98 51.70
CA SER A 87 25.29 5.44 52.33
C SER A 87 25.02 6.12 53.66
N TYR A 88 24.07 7.04 53.71
CA TYR A 88 23.66 7.72 54.94
C TYR A 88 23.03 6.75 55.95
N GLY A 89 22.17 5.84 55.49
CA GLY A 89 21.55 4.82 56.32
C GLY A 89 22.56 3.89 56.99
N ASN A 90 23.64 3.53 56.29
CA ASN A 90 24.75 2.77 56.86
C ASN A 90 25.53 3.58 57.90
N LEU A 91 25.79 4.86 57.64
CA LEU A 91 26.52 5.73 58.56
C LEU A 91 25.74 6.02 59.85
N LYS A 92 24.44 6.27 59.74
CA LYS A 92 23.57 6.70 60.86
C LYS A 92 22.70 5.57 61.41
N SER A 93 22.84 4.36 60.90
CA SER A 93 22.01 3.20 61.28
C SER A 93 20.50 3.43 61.07
N VAL A 94 20.11 4.15 60.03
CA VAL A 94 18.68 4.34 59.66
C VAL A 94 18.21 3.12 58.85
N GLU A 95 17.38 2.27 59.45
CA GLU A 95 16.99 0.96 58.88
C GLU A 95 16.27 1.07 57.53
N ILE A 96 15.31 2.01 57.41
CA ILE A 96 14.54 2.19 56.18
C ILE A 96 15.42 2.48 54.97
N PHE A 97 16.54 3.19 55.16
CA PHE A 97 17.49 3.49 54.09
C PHE A 97 18.50 2.37 53.83
N ARG A 98 18.92 1.62 54.87
CA ARG A 98 19.80 0.45 54.72
C ARG A 98 19.17 -0.65 53.89
N ASN A 99 17.85 -0.79 53.98
CA ASN A 99 17.09 -1.83 53.30
C ASN A 99 16.70 -1.45 51.86
N ILE A 100 17.10 -0.27 51.37
CA ILE A 100 16.91 0.12 49.96
C ILE A 100 17.81 -0.76 49.09
N SER A 101 17.20 -1.57 48.25
CA SER A 101 17.88 -2.48 47.32
C SER A 101 17.19 -2.51 45.97
N GLY A 102 17.87 -3.04 44.94
CA GLY A 102 17.31 -3.18 43.59
C GLY A 102 17.56 -1.99 42.64
N TYR A 103 18.12 -0.89 43.12
CA TYR A 103 18.32 0.34 42.34
C TYR A 103 19.67 0.42 41.61
N THR A 104 20.38 -0.70 41.43
CA THR A 104 21.59 -0.71 40.58
C THR A 104 21.20 -0.52 39.12
N ILE A 105 22.02 0.19 38.34
CA ILE A 105 21.76 0.39 36.90
C ILE A 105 21.53 -0.94 36.18
N THR A 106 22.30 -1.97 36.51
CA THR A 106 22.16 -3.32 35.96
C THR A 106 20.79 -3.93 36.26
N ASN A 107 20.26 -3.75 37.48
CA ASN A 107 18.95 -4.28 37.84
C ASN A 107 17.82 -3.47 37.19
N LEU A 108 17.91 -2.14 37.22
CA LEU A 108 16.92 -1.25 36.61
C LEU A 108 16.77 -1.48 35.09
N ARG A 109 17.86 -1.86 34.41
CA ARG A 109 17.83 -2.22 32.98
C ARG A 109 17.23 -3.60 32.68
N LYS A 110 17.23 -4.52 33.65
CA LYS A 110 16.70 -5.88 33.49
C LYS A 110 15.18 -5.96 33.68
N VAL A 111 14.60 -5.01 34.42
CA VAL A 111 13.18 -4.97 34.73
C VAL A 111 12.37 -4.29 33.63
N SER A 112 11.06 -4.54 33.61
CA SER A 112 10.15 -3.91 32.64
C SER A 112 10.05 -2.39 32.84
N SER A 113 9.51 -1.66 31.86
CA SER A 113 9.37 -0.19 31.98
C SER A 113 8.43 0.17 33.14
N GLU A 114 7.36 -0.60 33.29
CA GLU A 114 6.37 -0.47 34.37
C GLU A 114 7.01 -0.73 35.73
N GLN A 115 7.90 -1.72 35.81
CA GLN A 115 8.64 -2.01 37.04
C GLN A 115 9.65 -0.91 37.40
N VAL A 116 10.33 -0.29 36.42
CA VAL A 116 11.19 0.88 36.68
C VAL A 116 10.37 2.02 37.28
N LEU A 117 9.18 2.29 36.74
CA LEU A 117 8.29 3.32 37.25
C LEU A 117 7.84 3.04 38.69
N LEU A 118 7.42 1.79 38.97
CA LEU A 118 7.06 1.36 40.32
C LEU A 118 8.22 1.51 41.32
N TYR A 119 9.45 1.16 40.92
CA TYR A 119 10.63 1.37 41.75
C TYR A 119 10.89 2.86 42.00
N ALA A 120 10.80 3.70 40.97
CA ALA A 120 10.99 5.14 41.11
C ALA A 120 9.94 5.77 42.04
N GLN A 121 8.67 5.40 41.91
CA GLN A 121 7.58 5.85 42.77
C GLN A 121 7.78 5.39 44.22
N LYS A 122 8.19 4.13 44.44
CA LYS A 122 8.53 3.63 45.78
C LYS A 122 9.68 4.43 46.40
N LEU A 123 10.73 4.74 45.64
CA LEU A 123 11.84 5.57 46.09
C LEU A 123 11.38 6.99 46.44
N GLN A 124 10.49 7.57 45.63
CA GLN A 124 9.89 8.87 45.89
C GLN A 124 9.09 8.88 47.20
N SER A 125 8.26 7.87 47.45
CA SER A 125 7.52 7.72 48.72
C SER A 125 8.47 7.62 49.91
N ILE A 126 9.53 6.79 49.83
CA ILE A 126 10.53 6.69 50.91
C ILE A 126 11.17 8.06 51.21
N CYS A 127 11.49 8.84 50.17
CA CYS A 127 12.05 10.18 50.34
C CYS A 127 11.05 11.16 50.97
N ALA A 128 9.78 11.09 50.57
CA ALA A 128 8.72 11.96 51.08
C ALA A 128 8.40 11.65 52.56
N ASP A 129 8.26 10.37 52.89
CA ASP A 129 7.93 9.90 54.24
C ASP A 129 9.06 10.18 55.25
N ASN A 130 10.29 10.40 54.77
CA ASN A 130 11.48 10.62 55.59
C ASN A 130 12.23 11.90 55.18
N ALA A 131 11.52 12.96 54.81
CA ALA A 131 12.10 14.17 54.19
C ALA A 131 13.27 14.79 54.98
N GLY A 132 13.21 14.81 56.31
CA GLY A 132 14.28 15.32 57.16
C GLY A 132 15.59 14.52 57.02
N GLU A 133 15.50 13.20 57.21
CA GLU A 133 16.64 12.28 57.06
C GLU A 133 17.14 12.20 55.61
N ALA A 134 16.24 12.27 54.63
CA ALA A 134 16.59 12.33 53.22
C ALA A 134 17.39 13.61 52.89
N THR A 135 17.01 14.75 53.46
CA THR A 135 17.75 16.01 53.29
C THR A 135 19.16 15.91 53.89
N LEU A 136 19.28 15.29 55.08
CA LEU A 136 20.58 15.03 55.70
C LEU A 136 21.45 14.04 54.90
N ALA A 137 20.83 13.11 54.17
CA ALA A 137 21.50 12.22 53.24
C ALA A 137 21.95 12.89 51.92
N GLY A 138 21.65 14.18 51.74
CA GLY A 138 21.96 14.93 50.51
C GLY A 138 20.88 14.85 49.43
N VAL A 139 19.68 14.37 49.76
CA VAL A 139 18.50 14.38 48.89
C VAL A 139 17.63 15.58 49.24
N ASP A 140 18.00 16.73 48.70
CA ASP A 140 17.30 18.00 48.90
C ASP A 140 15.97 18.10 48.10
N GLU A 141 15.27 19.22 48.21
CA GLU A 141 14.02 19.48 47.47
C GLU A 141 14.25 19.48 45.95
N VAL A 142 15.41 19.93 45.49
CA VAL A 142 15.77 19.97 44.06
C VAL A 142 15.88 18.55 43.51
N ALA A 143 16.55 17.66 44.24
CA ALA A 143 16.67 16.24 43.90
C ALA A 143 15.31 15.53 43.88
N ARG A 144 14.44 15.78 44.87
CA ARG A 144 13.09 15.22 44.92
C ARG A 144 12.21 15.70 43.77
N THR A 145 12.30 17.00 43.44
CA THR A 145 11.60 17.58 42.29
C THR A 145 12.10 16.97 40.98
N ALA A 146 13.41 16.78 40.83
CA ALA A 146 14.00 16.14 39.65
C ALA A 146 13.54 14.69 39.48
N LEU A 147 13.44 13.92 40.57
CA LEU A 147 12.87 12.56 40.55
C LEU A 147 11.41 12.59 40.11
N SER A 148 10.58 13.46 40.71
CA SER A 148 9.16 13.60 40.34
C SER A 148 8.98 13.95 38.87
N ALA A 149 9.76 14.91 38.36
CA ALA A 149 9.72 15.31 36.96
C ALA A 149 10.16 14.17 36.02
N ALA A 150 11.16 13.38 36.40
CA ALA A 150 11.60 12.23 35.60
C ALA A 150 10.59 11.08 35.61
N ILE A 151 9.88 10.87 36.72
CA ILE A 151 8.77 9.90 36.81
C ILE A 151 7.66 10.32 35.84
N ALA A 152 7.23 11.58 35.91
CA ALA A 152 6.16 12.10 35.05
C ALA A 152 6.53 12.06 33.56
N ASP A 153 7.75 12.46 33.20
CA ASP A 153 8.25 12.40 31.82
C ASP A 153 8.30 10.97 31.27
N PHE A 154 8.75 10.00 32.08
CA PHE A 154 8.83 8.60 31.65
C PHE A 154 7.46 7.92 31.57
N ASP A 155 6.56 8.24 32.51
CA ASP A 155 5.18 7.74 32.53
C ASP A 155 4.41 8.17 31.28
N GLN A 156 4.55 9.44 30.87
CA GLN A 156 3.97 9.94 29.63
C GLN A 156 4.48 9.17 28.41
N LYS A 157 5.79 8.85 28.36
CA LYS A 157 6.44 8.24 27.20
C LYS A 157 6.40 6.71 27.15
N ILE A 158 5.87 6.06 28.19
CA ILE A 158 5.94 4.60 28.29
C ILE A 158 5.13 3.91 27.17
N ASN A 159 4.02 4.52 26.77
CA ASN A 159 3.08 3.96 25.81
C ASN A 159 3.24 4.53 24.39
N ASP A 160 3.95 5.64 24.19
CA ASP A 160 4.07 6.31 22.88
C ASP A 160 4.46 5.37 21.73
N PRO A 161 5.44 4.44 21.87
CA PRO A 161 5.78 3.54 20.77
C PRO A 161 4.67 2.55 20.43
N GLN A 162 3.85 2.17 21.41
CA GLN A 162 2.71 1.28 21.20
C GLN A 162 1.53 2.05 20.59
N GLU A 163 1.21 3.22 21.11
CA GLU A 163 0.18 4.10 20.57
C GLU A 163 0.49 4.47 19.12
N PHE A 164 1.75 4.84 18.82
CA PHE A 164 2.22 5.09 17.46
C PHE A 164 1.92 3.89 16.54
N ARG A 165 2.20 2.65 16.96
CA ARG A 165 1.93 1.46 16.15
C ARG A 165 0.44 1.24 15.92
N ILE A 166 -0.39 1.49 16.92
CA ILE A 166 -1.85 1.38 16.82
C ILE A 166 -2.39 2.44 15.85
N GLN A 167 -2.03 3.71 16.07
CA GLN A 167 -2.42 4.83 15.22
C GLN A 167 -1.97 4.61 13.77
N HIS A 168 -0.72 4.19 13.55
CA HIS A 168 -0.20 3.94 12.21
C HIS A 168 -0.89 2.74 11.53
N ARG A 169 -1.34 1.73 12.29
CA ARG A 169 -2.14 0.62 11.76
C ARG A 169 -3.52 1.10 11.32
N GLU A 170 -4.20 1.88 12.15
CA GLU A 170 -5.52 2.44 11.81
C GLU A 170 -5.43 3.42 10.62
N LEU A 171 -4.37 4.23 10.57
CA LEU A 171 -4.07 5.10 9.44
C LEU A 171 -3.94 4.31 8.13
N ARG A 172 -3.20 3.20 8.14
CA ARG A 172 -3.07 2.29 6.97
C ARG A 172 -4.39 1.68 6.56
N LYS A 173 -5.19 1.25 7.53
CA LYS A 173 -6.52 0.70 7.29
C LYS A 173 -7.42 1.74 6.63
N SER A 174 -7.43 2.98 7.12
CA SER A 174 -8.19 4.09 6.54
C SER A 174 -7.76 4.38 5.11
N ILE A 175 -6.45 4.45 4.84
CA ILE A 175 -5.90 4.61 3.49
C ILE A 175 -6.39 3.52 2.54
N ASN A 176 -6.31 2.26 2.95
CA ASN A 176 -6.76 1.14 2.12
C ASN A 176 -8.27 1.18 1.85
N GLN A 177 -9.08 1.51 2.86
CA GLN A 177 -10.52 1.68 2.70
C GLN A 177 -10.85 2.79 1.70
N LYS A 178 -10.13 3.91 1.74
CA LYS A 178 -10.32 5.04 0.81
C LYS A 178 -9.92 4.68 -0.62
N LEU A 179 -8.84 3.94 -0.81
CA LEU A 179 -8.44 3.44 -2.14
C LEU A 179 -9.43 2.41 -2.69
N GLU A 180 -10.00 1.57 -1.83
CA GLU A 180 -11.05 0.62 -2.22
C GLU A 180 -12.33 1.35 -2.63
N GLN A 181 -12.77 2.35 -1.85
CA GLN A 181 -13.89 3.23 -2.20
C GLN A 181 -13.68 3.90 -3.56
N TYR A 182 -12.50 4.49 -3.77
CA TYR A 182 -12.12 5.06 -5.06
C TYR A 182 -12.18 4.04 -6.20
N THR A 183 -11.60 2.86 -6.01
CA THR A 183 -11.56 1.79 -7.02
C THR A 183 -12.97 1.31 -7.39
N ASN A 184 -13.86 1.19 -6.40
CA ASN A 184 -15.26 0.83 -6.62
C ASN A 184 -16.02 1.91 -7.38
N LEU A 185 -15.86 3.18 -7.01
CA LEU A 185 -16.46 4.31 -7.74
C LEU A 185 -15.97 4.35 -9.19
N LEU A 186 -14.66 4.19 -9.40
CA LEU A 186 -14.08 4.21 -10.73
C LEU A 186 -14.60 3.05 -11.60
N ASN A 187 -14.50 1.81 -11.12
CA ASN A 187 -14.78 0.63 -11.94
C ASN A 187 -16.26 0.31 -12.07
N ASN A 188 -17.03 0.46 -10.99
CA ASN A 188 -18.43 0.01 -10.96
C ASN A 188 -19.43 1.14 -11.24
N VAL A 189 -18.98 2.39 -11.28
CA VAL A 189 -19.85 3.54 -11.58
C VAL A 189 -19.29 4.30 -12.77
N LEU A 190 -18.13 4.92 -12.62
CA LEU A 190 -17.69 5.94 -13.56
C LEU A 190 -17.31 5.38 -14.94
N LYS A 191 -16.55 4.29 -14.99
CA LYS A 191 -16.17 3.66 -16.28
C LYS A 191 -17.40 3.19 -17.06
N LEU A 192 -18.34 2.54 -16.38
CA LEU A 192 -19.58 2.06 -17.00
C LEU A 192 -20.42 3.23 -17.51
N TYR A 193 -20.54 4.28 -16.69
CA TYR A 193 -21.28 5.48 -17.04
C TYR A 193 -20.67 6.22 -18.24
N MET A 194 -19.37 6.53 -18.18
CA MET A 194 -18.67 7.24 -19.24
C MET A 194 -18.71 6.49 -20.55
N ARG A 195 -18.54 5.16 -20.51
CA ARG A 195 -18.70 4.31 -21.70
C ARG A 195 -20.11 4.40 -22.27
N SER A 196 -21.13 4.19 -21.44
CA SER A 196 -22.52 4.15 -21.89
C SER A 196 -22.98 5.47 -22.50
N LYS A 197 -22.55 6.60 -21.91
CA LYS A 197 -23.02 7.92 -22.31
C LYS A 197 -22.19 8.57 -23.40
N TYR A 198 -20.87 8.46 -23.33
CA TYR A 198 -19.95 9.28 -24.13
C TYR A 198 -19.15 8.51 -25.18
N ALA A 199 -19.05 7.17 -25.12
CA ALA A 199 -18.22 6.42 -26.06
C ALA A 199 -18.63 6.61 -27.53
N GLU A 200 -19.93 6.72 -27.81
CA GLU A 200 -20.46 6.95 -29.16
C GLU A 200 -20.79 8.42 -29.42
N SER A 201 -21.25 9.16 -28.41
CA SER A 201 -21.73 10.53 -28.58
C SER A 201 -20.62 11.58 -28.59
N ASP A 202 -19.54 11.37 -27.82
CA ASP A 202 -18.34 12.23 -27.77
C ASP A 202 -17.10 11.36 -27.55
N ALA A 203 -16.67 10.68 -28.63
CA ALA A 203 -15.55 9.75 -28.59
C ALA A 203 -14.25 10.41 -28.12
N ALA A 204 -14.03 11.70 -28.42
CA ALA A 204 -12.84 12.43 -27.98
C ALA A 204 -12.84 12.57 -26.45
N LEU A 205 -13.95 13.03 -25.87
CA LEU A 205 -14.10 13.15 -24.41
C LEU A 205 -13.93 11.79 -23.70
N TYR A 206 -14.44 10.71 -24.29
CA TYR A 206 -14.27 9.37 -23.74
C TYR A 206 -12.80 8.91 -23.78
N GLN A 207 -12.04 9.21 -24.84
CA GLN A 207 -10.60 8.89 -24.90
C GLN A 207 -9.79 9.73 -23.90
N ASP A 208 -10.13 11.00 -23.72
CA ASP A 208 -9.49 11.86 -22.72
C ASP A 208 -9.72 11.31 -21.31
N PHE A 209 -10.95 10.85 -21.01
CA PHE A 209 -11.26 10.15 -19.76
C PHE A 209 -10.44 8.87 -19.58
N LEU A 210 -10.32 8.03 -20.61
CA LEU A 210 -9.51 6.82 -20.53
C LEU A 210 -8.05 7.17 -20.21
N SER A 211 -7.53 8.20 -20.86
CA SER A 211 -6.16 8.70 -20.63
C SER A 211 -5.96 9.20 -19.19
N SER A 212 -6.96 9.87 -18.60
CA SER A 212 -6.88 10.36 -17.22
C SER A 212 -6.93 9.25 -16.17
N ILE A 213 -7.39 8.05 -16.54
CA ILE A 213 -7.44 6.89 -15.65
C ILE A 213 -6.44 5.81 -16.04
N GLU A 214 -5.58 6.02 -17.04
CA GLU A 214 -4.51 5.11 -17.33
C GLU A 214 -3.43 5.20 -16.24
N ILE A 215 -3.05 4.04 -15.68
CA ILE A 215 -1.96 3.98 -14.72
C ILE A 215 -0.64 3.89 -15.51
N PRO A 216 0.26 4.90 -15.44
CA PRO A 216 1.52 4.85 -16.17
C PRO A 216 2.34 3.62 -15.78
N GLY A 217 2.68 2.78 -16.76
CA GLY A 217 3.42 1.54 -16.55
C GLY A 217 2.58 0.35 -16.05
N SER A 218 1.25 0.43 -16.09
CA SER A 218 0.40 -0.77 -16.03
C SER A 218 0.29 -1.35 -17.43
N MET A 219 1.19 -2.27 -17.79
CA MET A 219 0.87 -3.22 -18.85
C MET A 219 -0.25 -4.13 -18.33
N VAL A 220 -1.48 -3.63 -18.22
CA VAL A 220 -2.64 -4.51 -18.16
C VAL A 220 -2.63 -5.22 -19.50
N ARG A 221 -2.11 -6.46 -19.51
CA ARG A 221 -2.13 -7.30 -20.71
C ARG A 221 -3.57 -7.73 -20.94
N THR A 222 -4.42 -6.81 -21.39
CA THR A 222 -5.79 -7.11 -21.78
C THR A 222 -5.74 -8.07 -22.96
N ARG A 223 -6.43 -9.20 -22.83
CA ARG A 223 -6.59 -10.15 -23.92
C ARG A 223 -7.53 -9.50 -24.93
N ALA A 224 -7.02 -9.16 -26.10
CA ALA A 224 -7.83 -8.63 -27.18
C ALA A 224 -8.53 -9.76 -27.95
N ILE A 225 -7.85 -10.89 -28.13
CA ILE A 225 -8.38 -12.06 -28.84
C ILE A 225 -7.98 -13.32 -28.09
N GLN A 226 -8.89 -14.29 -28.05
CA GLN A 226 -8.62 -15.65 -27.60
C GLN A 226 -9.33 -16.66 -28.50
N GLY A 227 -8.81 -17.88 -28.57
CA GLY A 227 -9.46 -18.94 -29.31
C GLY A 227 -8.60 -20.18 -29.41
N THR A 228 -8.97 -21.07 -30.32
CA THR A 228 -8.29 -22.34 -30.56
C THR A 228 -7.93 -22.53 -32.02
N PHE A 229 -6.83 -23.25 -32.26
CA PHE A 229 -6.44 -23.73 -33.59
C PHE A 229 -6.81 -25.20 -33.74
N THR A 230 -7.59 -25.54 -34.75
CA THR A 230 -8.05 -26.92 -35.02
C THR A 230 -7.81 -27.34 -36.46
N ASP A 231 -7.56 -28.61 -36.67
CA ASP A 231 -7.46 -29.24 -37.99
C ASP A 231 -8.85 -29.68 -38.45
N THR A 232 -9.25 -29.28 -39.66
CA THR A 232 -10.59 -29.58 -40.20
C THR A 232 -10.81 -31.05 -40.51
N VAL A 233 -9.75 -31.83 -40.72
CA VAL A 233 -9.84 -33.25 -41.12
C VAL A 233 -9.95 -34.17 -39.91
N ASN A 234 -9.12 -33.95 -38.90
CA ASN A 234 -9.02 -34.86 -37.74
C ASN A 234 -9.53 -34.23 -36.43
N GLY A 235 -9.94 -32.96 -36.44
CA GLY A 235 -10.44 -32.24 -35.27
C GLY A 235 -9.39 -31.98 -34.18
N LYS A 236 -8.12 -32.33 -34.42
CA LYS A 236 -7.06 -32.21 -33.41
C LYS A 236 -6.57 -30.77 -33.29
N PRO A 237 -6.13 -30.36 -32.10
CA PRO A 237 -5.56 -29.04 -31.90
C PRO A 237 -4.22 -28.88 -32.63
N ILE A 238 -4.04 -27.73 -33.29
CA ILE A 238 -2.82 -27.40 -34.02
C ILE A 238 -1.90 -26.55 -33.15
N ARG A 239 -0.63 -26.97 -33.06
CA ARG A 239 0.42 -26.27 -32.32
C ARG A 239 1.32 -25.44 -33.25
N ARG A 240 1.98 -24.43 -32.67
CA ARG A 240 3.02 -23.61 -33.32
C ARG A 240 2.54 -22.90 -34.59
N VAL A 241 1.33 -22.35 -34.56
CA VAL A 241 0.79 -21.49 -35.62
C VAL A 241 1.49 -20.13 -35.58
N ARG A 242 1.90 -19.60 -36.73
CA ARG A 242 2.44 -18.25 -36.88
C ARG A 242 1.30 -17.27 -37.10
N VAL A 243 1.22 -16.25 -36.26
CA VAL A 243 0.18 -15.21 -36.29
C VAL A 243 0.84 -13.87 -36.62
N SER A 244 0.41 -13.24 -37.71
CA SER A 244 0.81 -11.91 -38.16
C SER A 244 -0.38 -10.97 -38.04
N ILE A 245 -0.15 -9.75 -37.59
CA ILE A 245 -1.18 -8.73 -37.37
C ILE A 245 -0.75 -7.50 -38.16
N ASP A 246 -1.60 -7.00 -39.05
CA ASP A 246 -1.37 -5.82 -39.90
C ASP A 246 -0.01 -5.85 -40.62
N GLY A 247 0.38 -7.04 -41.10
CA GLY A 247 1.66 -7.25 -41.79
C GLY A 247 2.91 -7.23 -40.91
N GLN A 248 2.77 -7.14 -39.59
CA GLN A 248 3.91 -7.20 -38.66
C GLN A 248 4.57 -8.59 -38.61
N LYS A 249 5.79 -8.64 -38.08
CA LYS A 249 6.57 -9.89 -37.98
C LYS A 249 5.77 -10.97 -37.22
N PRO A 250 5.53 -12.15 -37.83
CA PRO A 250 4.66 -13.16 -37.24
C PRO A 250 5.24 -13.73 -35.94
N GLN A 251 4.36 -13.91 -34.95
CA GLN A 251 4.66 -14.52 -33.67
C GLN A 251 4.12 -15.95 -33.63
N VAL A 252 4.88 -16.88 -33.04
CA VAL A 252 4.42 -18.27 -32.87
C VAL A 252 3.48 -18.37 -31.68
N LYS A 253 2.30 -18.96 -31.90
CA LYS A 253 1.21 -19.15 -30.93
C LYS A 253 0.66 -20.59 -31.01
N GLY A 254 -0.20 -20.96 -30.07
CA GLY A 254 -0.82 -22.29 -29.99
C GLY A 254 -0.17 -23.17 -28.93
N GLY A 255 -0.81 -23.24 -27.76
CA GLY A 255 -0.41 -24.08 -26.63
C GLY A 255 -0.72 -25.56 -26.86
N GLU A 256 -0.48 -26.40 -25.86
CA GLU A 256 -0.61 -27.86 -25.99
C GLU A 256 -1.99 -28.36 -26.42
N LYS A 257 -3.03 -27.59 -26.06
CA LYS A 257 -4.44 -27.83 -26.41
C LYS A 257 -4.93 -26.99 -27.61
N GLY A 258 -4.03 -26.38 -28.37
CA GLY A 258 -4.37 -25.54 -29.53
C GLY A 258 -4.85 -24.13 -29.17
N GLY A 259 -5.00 -23.81 -27.88
CA GLY A 259 -5.42 -22.49 -27.42
C GLY A 259 -4.39 -21.39 -27.70
N TYR A 260 -4.86 -20.20 -28.03
CA TYR A 260 -4.05 -19.01 -28.22
C TYR A 260 -4.72 -17.75 -27.66
N PHE A 261 -3.92 -16.71 -27.44
CA PHE A 261 -4.41 -15.37 -27.14
C PHE A 261 -3.47 -14.30 -27.71
N ILE A 262 -4.06 -13.16 -28.04
CA ILE A 262 -3.39 -11.93 -28.49
C ILE A 262 -3.74 -10.85 -27.47
N THR A 263 -2.72 -10.12 -27.00
CA THR A 263 -2.85 -9.07 -25.99
C THR A 263 -2.47 -7.72 -26.58
N ASN A 264 -2.99 -6.65 -26.01
CA ASN A 264 -2.60 -5.27 -26.31
C ASN A 264 -2.81 -4.88 -27.79
N LEU A 265 -3.93 -5.31 -28.39
CA LEU A 265 -4.36 -4.74 -29.66
C LEU A 265 -5.10 -3.43 -29.38
N SER A 266 -4.76 -2.38 -30.12
CA SER A 266 -5.52 -1.12 -30.10
C SER A 266 -6.96 -1.36 -30.55
N PRO A 267 -7.94 -0.59 -30.05
CA PRO A 267 -9.27 -0.57 -30.65
C PRO A 267 -9.20 -0.13 -32.12
N GLY A 268 -9.92 -0.81 -33.00
CA GLY A 268 -9.89 -0.54 -34.44
C GLY A 268 -10.02 -1.77 -35.32
N MET A 269 -9.97 -1.57 -36.63
CA MET A 269 -10.00 -2.64 -37.63
C MET A 269 -8.59 -3.24 -37.78
N HIS A 270 -8.48 -4.56 -37.64
CA HIS A 270 -7.21 -5.28 -37.77
C HIS A 270 -7.33 -6.43 -38.76
N GLU A 271 -6.25 -6.67 -39.52
CA GLU A 271 -6.09 -7.86 -40.37
C GLU A 271 -5.12 -8.84 -39.73
N ILE A 272 -5.58 -10.08 -39.51
CA ILE A 272 -4.79 -11.11 -38.83
C ILE A 272 -4.63 -12.31 -39.75
N ALA A 273 -3.38 -12.66 -40.02
CA ALA A 273 -3.00 -13.80 -40.84
C ALA A 273 -2.44 -14.93 -39.95
N PHE A 274 -3.00 -16.12 -40.11
CA PHE A 274 -2.63 -17.34 -39.39
C PHE A 274 -2.02 -18.34 -40.36
N SER A 275 -0.79 -18.79 -40.11
CA SER A 275 -0.05 -19.68 -41.01
C SER A 275 0.65 -20.82 -40.28
N ARG A 276 0.68 -22.00 -40.89
CA ARG A 276 1.42 -23.18 -40.41
C ARG A 276 1.90 -23.98 -41.61
N SER A 277 3.12 -24.54 -41.53
CA SER A 277 3.61 -25.44 -42.57
C SER A 277 2.67 -26.64 -42.73
N ALA A 278 2.41 -27.06 -43.97
CA ALA A 278 1.45 -28.10 -44.35
C ALA A 278 -0.05 -27.73 -44.22
N TYR A 279 -0.38 -26.45 -43.97
CA TYR A 279 -1.76 -25.97 -43.96
C TYR A 279 -1.92 -24.71 -44.81
N ILE A 280 -3.14 -24.50 -45.33
CA ILE A 280 -3.52 -23.28 -46.06
C ILE A 280 -3.57 -22.10 -45.08
N THR A 281 -3.04 -20.95 -45.47
CA THR A 281 -3.04 -19.73 -44.64
C THR A 281 -4.45 -19.15 -44.54
N VAL A 282 -4.83 -18.74 -43.34
CA VAL A 282 -6.15 -18.13 -43.06
C VAL A 282 -5.96 -16.65 -42.72
N VAL A 283 -6.72 -15.77 -43.35
CA VAL A 283 -6.72 -14.33 -43.05
C VAL A 283 -8.09 -13.90 -42.55
N LYS A 284 -8.14 -13.11 -41.47
CA LYS A 284 -9.36 -12.59 -40.86
C LYS A 284 -9.27 -11.08 -40.65
N LYS A 285 -10.33 -10.36 -41.00
CA LYS A 285 -10.50 -8.94 -40.69
C LYS A 285 -11.55 -8.80 -39.60
N LEU A 286 -11.23 -8.06 -38.54
CA LEU A 286 -12.10 -7.92 -37.38
C LEU A 286 -11.91 -6.57 -36.70
N VAL A 287 -12.99 -6.05 -36.10
CA VAL A 287 -12.99 -4.83 -35.30
C VAL A 287 -12.73 -5.20 -33.84
N ILE A 288 -11.64 -4.70 -33.26
CA ILE A 288 -11.39 -4.77 -31.83
C ILE A 288 -12.07 -3.59 -31.14
N LEU A 289 -12.87 -3.90 -30.12
CA LEU A 289 -13.44 -2.91 -29.21
C LEU A 289 -12.57 -2.82 -27.93
N PRO A 290 -12.54 -1.66 -27.26
CA PRO A 290 -11.82 -1.50 -25.99
C PRO A 290 -12.35 -2.50 -24.94
N ASP A 291 -11.44 -3.08 -24.16
CA ASP A 291 -11.73 -3.92 -22.98
C ASP A 291 -12.63 -5.15 -23.20
N GLN A 292 -12.84 -5.59 -24.45
CA GLN A 292 -13.64 -6.78 -24.76
C GLN A 292 -12.81 -7.83 -25.51
N PRO A 293 -12.46 -8.97 -24.89
CA PRO A 293 -11.81 -10.08 -25.59
C PRO A 293 -12.76 -10.68 -26.62
N ILE A 294 -12.32 -10.77 -27.87
CA ILE A 294 -13.03 -11.49 -28.93
C ILE A 294 -12.65 -12.96 -28.89
N VAL A 295 -13.65 -13.85 -28.99
CA VAL A 295 -13.42 -15.27 -29.22
C VAL A 295 -13.34 -15.53 -30.73
N LEU A 296 -12.19 -16.02 -31.20
CA LEU A 296 -11.93 -16.32 -32.59
C LEU A 296 -11.28 -17.71 -32.72
N ASP A 297 -12.09 -18.72 -32.97
CA ASP A 297 -11.58 -20.04 -33.33
C ASP A 297 -11.17 -20.09 -34.80
N VAL A 298 -10.05 -20.73 -35.08
CA VAL A 298 -9.44 -20.78 -36.42
C VAL A 298 -9.20 -22.24 -36.79
N ALA A 299 -9.97 -22.72 -37.77
CA ALA A 299 -9.81 -24.05 -38.35
C ALA A 299 -8.89 -23.98 -39.58
N PHE A 300 -7.96 -24.92 -39.69
CA PHE A 300 -7.02 -25.03 -40.80
C PHE A 300 -7.31 -26.25 -41.66
N THR A 301 -7.22 -26.07 -42.98
CA THR A 301 -7.26 -27.15 -43.96
C THR A 301 -5.84 -27.54 -44.35
N PRO A 302 -5.46 -28.83 -44.27
CA PRO A 302 -4.17 -29.32 -44.76
C PRO A 302 -3.99 -29.02 -46.26
N VAL A 303 -2.74 -28.75 -46.67
CA VAL A 303 -2.39 -28.68 -48.10
C VAL A 303 -2.41 -30.11 -48.64
N GLN A 304 -3.27 -30.39 -49.62
CA GLN A 304 -3.24 -31.69 -50.30
C GLN A 304 -1.92 -31.81 -51.06
N ILE A 305 -1.14 -32.85 -50.76
CA ILE A 305 0.00 -33.26 -51.57
C ILE A 305 -0.56 -34.35 -52.47
N GLU A 306 -0.77 -34.05 -53.76
CA GLU A 306 -0.97 -35.10 -54.75
C GLU A 306 0.31 -35.94 -54.78
N GLU A 307 0.25 -37.18 -54.29
CA GLU A 307 1.30 -38.16 -54.50
C GLU A 307 1.40 -38.39 -56.02
N ALA A 308 2.40 -37.78 -56.64
CA ALA A 308 2.84 -38.18 -57.96
C ALA A 308 3.29 -39.64 -57.86
N SER A 309 2.40 -40.53 -58.29
CA SER A 309 2.64 -41.92 -58.66
C SER A 309 4.02 -42.09 -59.29
N MET A 310 4.94 -42.70 -58.54
CA MET A 310 6.16 -43.29 -59.08
C MET A 310 6.00 -44.80 -58.90
N SER A 311 5.44 -45.40 -59.94
CA SER A 311 5.49 -46.83 -60.28
C SER A 311 6.91 -47.36 -60.34
#